data_AF-A0A959SAD7-F1
#
_entry.id   AF-A0A959SAD7-F1
#
_cell.length_a   1.000
_cell.length_b   1.000
_cell.length_c   1.000
_cell.angle_alpha   90.00
_cell.angle_beta   90.00
_cell.angle_gamma   90.00
#
_symmetry.space_group_name_H-M   'P 1'
#
loop_
_entity.id
_entity.type
_entity.pdbx_description
1 polymer ?
#
loop_
_entity_poly.entity_id
_entity_poly.type
_entity_poly.pdbx_seq_one_letter_code
_entity_poly.pdbx_strand_id
1 'polypeptide(L)'
;MELRRAFDLVVDSLRGDEDRDYTRIGVRHAILLLAIPMVLEMAMESVFALVDIFFVSKLGQDAIATVGLTEGLMTLVYSLAWGLGMGITAVVARRTGEKDPGGASRAAMQGLLLIIFLGVLIA
;
A
#
# COMPACT_ATOMS: atom_id res chain seq x y z
N MET A 1 -5.18 -20.91 -24.39
CA MET A 1 -5.73 -19.55 -24.62
C MET A 1 -5.85 -18.78 -23.30
N GLU A 2 -6.32 -19.42 -22.22
CA GLU A 2 -6.38 -18.86 -20.86
C GLU A 2 -5.01 -18.41 -20.29
N LEU A 3 -3.94 -19.21 -20.49
CA LEU A 3 -2.62 -18.93 -19.89
C LEU A 3 -1.93 -17.69 -20.48
N ARG A 4 -2.13 -17.41 -21.77
CA ARG A 4 -1.60 -16.19 -22.40
C ARG A 4 -2.34 -14.95 -21.91
N ARG A 5 -3.66 -15.01 -21.78
CA ARG A 5 -4.46 -13.92 -21.20
C ARG A 5 -4.05 -13.61 -19.77
N ALA A 6 -3.79 -14.63 -18.95
CA ALA A 6 -3.30 -14.43 -17.58
C ALA A 6 -1.93 -13.74 -17.55
N PHE A 7 -1.01 -14.14 -18.43
CA PHE A 7 0.31 -13.51 -18.53
C PHE A 7 0.22 -12.06 -19.03
N ASP A 8 -0.60 -11.81 -20.05
CA ASP A 8 -0.81 -10.47 -20.61
C ASP A 8 -1.44 -9.52 -19.56
N LEU A 9 -2.37 -10.00 -18.72
CA LEU A 9 -2.94 -9.23 -17.61
C LEU A 9 -1.91 -8.82 -16.55
N VAL A 10 -1.00 -9.74 -16.20
CA VAL A 10 0.08 -9.45 -15.26
C VAL A 10 1.02 -8.40 -15.84
N VAL A 11 1.46 -8.59 -17.10
CA VAL A 11 2.32 -7.62 -17.79
C VAL A 11 1.65 -6.26 -17.92
N ASP A 12 0.36 -6.22 -18.27
CA ASP A 12 -0.40 -4.97 -18.39
C ASP A 12 -0.57 -4.25 -17.05
N SER A 13 -0.82 -5.00 -15.96
CA SER A 13 -0.91 -4.40 -14.62
C SER A 13 0.42 -3.80 -14.15
N LEU A 14 1.55 -4.40 -14.52
CA LEU A 14 2.89 -3.94 -14.16
C LEU A 14 3.42 -2.82 -15.06
N ARG A 15 2.93 -2.72 -16.30
CA ARG A 15 3.37 -1.67 -17.24
C ARG A 15 2.92 -0.27 -16.85
N GLY A 16 1.84 -0.16 -16.07
CA GLY A 16 1.31 1.13 -15.60
C GLY A 16 0.83 2.01 -16.75
N ASP A 17 -0.46 1.99 -17.03
CA ASP A 17 -1.07 2.81 -18.07
C ASP A 17 -1.68 4.07 -17.43
N GLU A 18 -0.95 5.18 -17.40
CA GLU A 18 -1.31 6.42 -16.67
C GLU A 18 -2.64 7.03 -17.13
N ASP A 19 -3.03 6.82 -18.39
CA ASP A 19 -4.26 7.36 -18.97
C ASP A 19 -5.51 6.47 -18.72
N ARG A 20 -5.33 5.32 -18.04
CA ARG A 20 -6.40 4.34 -17.89
C ARG A 20 -7.36 4.70 -16.75
N ASP A 21 -8.58 5.08 -17.12
CA ASP A 21 -9.65 5.34 -16.15
C ASP A 21 -10.26 4.03 -15.60
N TYR A 22 -9.77 3.61 -14.43
CA TYR A 22 -10.20 2.39 -13.74
C TYR A 22 -11.68 2.38 -13.31
N THR A 23 -12.37 3.53 -13.35
CA THR A 23 -13.82 3.60 -13.03
C THR A 23 -14.72 3.29 -14.22
N ARG A 24 -14.17 3.25 -15.44
CA ARG A 24 -14.92 2.98 -16.69
C ARG A 24 -14.84 1.53 -17.15
N ILE A 25 -13.84 0.79 -16.69
CA ILE A 25 -13.65 -0.63 -17.02
C ILE A 25 -14.53 -1.52 -16.13
N GLY A 26 -14.77 -2.77 -16.54
CA GLY A 26 -15.53 -3.72 -15.73
C GLY A 26 -14.88 -3.96 -14.36
N VAL A 27 -15.68 -3.96 -13.29
CA VAL A 27 -15.22 -4.08 -11.89
C VAL A 27 -14.27 -5.26 -11.67
N ARG A 28 -14.59 -6.43 -12.26
CA ARG A 28 -13.73 -7.62 -12.15
C ARG A 28 -12.32 -7.39 -12.73
N HIS A 29 -12.25 -6.67 -13.84
CA HIS A 29 -10.99 -6.38 -14.52
C HIS A 29 -10.20 -5.29 -13.78
N ALA A 30 -10.87 -4.26 -13.25
CA ALA A 30 -10.24 -3.25 -12.40
C ALA A 30 -9.62 -3.85 -11.14
N ILE A 31 -10.36 -4.73 -10.45
CA ILE A 31 -9.86 -5.41 -9.24
C ILE A 31 -8.62 -6.23 -9.58
N LEU A 32 -8.61 -7.00 -10.67
CA LEU A 32 -7.43 -7.79 -11.04
C LEU A 32 -6.22 -6.92 -11.38
N LEU A 33 -6.42 -5.83 -12.14
CA LEU A 33 -5.34 -4.92 -12.50
C LEU A 33 -4.72 -4.22 -11.29
N LEU A 34 -5.51 -3.88 -10.26
CA LEU A 34 -5.02 -3.24 -9.04
C LEU A 34 -4.50 -4.25 -8.01
N ALA A 35 -5.08 -5.44 -7.93
CA ALA A 35 -4.69 -6.45 -6.94
C ALA A 35 -3.32 -7.07 -7.23
N ILE A 36 -2.98 -7.29 -8.51
CA ILE A 36 -1.68 -7.88 -8.90
C ILE A 36 -0.49 -7.07 -8.34
N PRO A 37 -0.38 -5.75 -8.60
CA PRO A 37 0.72 -4.95 -8.06
C PRO A 37 0.68 -4.87 -6.54
N MET A 38 -0.51 -4.76 -5.90
CA MET A 38 -0.59 -4.72 -4.43
C MET A 38 -0.15 -6.04 -3.77
N VAL A 39 -0.48 -7.20 -4.35
CA VAL A 39 -0.01 -8.49 -3.82
C VAL A 39 1.50 -8.61 -4.00
N LEU A 40 2.04 -8.11 -5.12
CA LEU A 40 3.47 -8.09 -5.35
C LEU A 40 4.20 -7.18 -4.34
N GLU A 41 3.63 -6.01 -4.03
CA GLU A 41 4.12 -5.11 -2.98
C GLU A 41 4.19 -5.82 -1.62
N MET A 42 3.10 -6.46 -1.19
CA MET A 42 3.04 -7.20 0.08
C MET A 42 4.04 -8.38 0.12
N ALA A 43 4.25 -9.05 -1.02
CA ALA A 43 5.24 -10.12 -1.13
C ALA A 43 6.68 -9.57 -1.00
N MET A 44 6.97 -8.41 -1.62
CA MET A 44 8.26 -7.74 -1.50
C MET A 44 8.51 -7.25 -0.08
N GLU A 45 7.51 -6.70 0.59
CA GLU A 45 7.57 -6.31 2.01
C GLU A 45 7.90 -7.50 2.91
N SER A 46 7.26 -8.65 2.68
CA SER A 46 7.52 -9.89 3.43
C SER A 46 8.95 -10.41 3.21
N VAL A 47 9.44 -10.36 1.96
CA VAL A 47 10.82 -10.75 1.64
C VAL A 47 11.82 -9.80 2.29
N PHE A 48 11.53 -8.50 2.30
CA PHE A 48 12.35 -7.49 2.96
C PHE A 48 12.48 -7.79 4.46
N ALA A 49 11.37 -8.09 5.15
CA ALA A 49 11.39 -8.45 6.57
C ALA A 49 12.26 -9.69 6.86
N LEU A 50 12.19 -10.72 6.00
CA LEU A 50 13.04 -11.92 6.14
C LEU A 50 14.52 -11.61 5.96
N VAL A 51 14.86 -10.81 4.95
CA VAL A 51 16.24 -10.41 4.68
C VAL A 51 16.78 -9.54 5.80
N ASP A 52 15.97 -8.61 6.34
CA ASP A 52 16.34 -7.76 7.48
C ASP A 52 16.72 -8.59 8.71
N ILE A 53 15.84 -9.49 9.13
CA ILE A 53 16.10 -10.39 10.27
C ILE A 53 17.32 -11.28 9.99
N PHE A 54 17.52 -11.75 8.76
CA PHE A 54 18.71 -12.54 8.41
C PHE A 54 20.01 -11.76 8.64
N PHE A 55 20.08 -10.49 8.24
CA PHE A 55 21.26 -9.65 8.49
C PHE A 55 21.43 -9.33 9.98
N VAL A 56 20.35 -8.97 10.67
CA VAL A 56 20.36 -8.71 12.12
C VAL A 56 20.83 -9.94 12.90
N SER A 57 20.46 -11.14 12.46
CA SER A 57 20.85 -12.39 13.13
C SER A 57 22.35 -12.62 13.21
N LYS A 58 23.13 -12.00 12.32
CA LYS A 58 24.60 -12.08 12.32
C LYS A 58 25.25 -11.25 13.42
N LEU A 59 24.52 -10.33 14.05
CA LEU A 59 25.01 -9.46 15.13
C LEU A 59 24.91 -10.11 16.51
N GLY A 60 24.23 -11.27 16.62
CA GLY A 60 24.04 -11.99 17.87
C GLY A 60 22.58 -12.07 18.30
N GLN A 61 22.30 -12.89 19.32
CA GLN A 61 20.93 -13.14 19.80
C GLN A 61 20.27 -11.90 20.39
N ASP A 62 21.03 -11.06 21.09
CA ASP A 62 20.53 -9.82 21.70
C ASP A 62 20.02 -8.82 20.64
N ALA A 63 20.65 -8.79 19.47
CA ALA A 63 20.24 -7.93 18.36
C ALA A 63 18.88 -8.37 17.79
N ILE A 64 18.67 -9.67 17.59
CA ILE A 64 17.39 -10.21 17.12
C ILE A 64 16.27 -9.91 18.13
N ALA A 65 16.53 -10.13 19.41
CA ALA A 65 15.57 -9.85 20.47
C ALA A 65 15.18 -8.36 20.53
N THR A 66 16.17 -7.48 20.36
CA THR A 66 15.95 -6.02 20.34
C THR A 66 15.11 -5.60 19.14
N VAL A 67 15.42 -6.13 17.94
CA VAL A 67 14.66 -5.82 16.71
C VAL A 67 13.24 -6.35 16.80
N GLY A 68 13.03 -7.59 17.23
CA GLY A 68 11.68 -8.16 17.39
C GLY A 68 10.83 -7.39 18.41
N LEU A 69 11.43 -6.94 19.52
CA LEU A 69 10.74 -6.08 20.49
C LEU A 69 10.35 -4.72 19.87
N THR A 70 11.28 -4.11 19.14
CA THR A 70 11.06 -2.81 18.48
C THR A 70 10.01 -2.92 17.37
N GLU A 71 10.03 -3.97 16.57
CA GLU A 71 9.05 -4.25 15.51
C GLU A 71 7.63 -4.41 16.09
N GLY A 72 7.50 -5.13 17.21
CA GLY A 72 6.22 -5.25 17.92
C GLY A 72 5.67 -3.91 18.40
N LEU A 73 6.53 -3.03 18.94
CA LEU A 73 6.14 -1.68 19.34
C LEU A 73 5.80 -0.80 18.14
N MET A 74 6.61 -0.87 17.07
CA MET A 74 6.38 -0.13 15.83
C MET A 74 5.08 -0.54 15.13
N THR A 75 4.68 -1.81 15.22
CA THR A 75 3.40 -2.28 14.68
C THR A 75 2.22 -1.55 15.32
N LEU A 76 2.28 -1.26 16.62
CA LEU A 76 1.24 -0.48 17.30
C LEU A 76 1.18 0.95 16.77
N VAL A 77 2.35 1.58 16.57
CA VAL A 77 2.44 2.93 16.00
C VAL A 77 1.92 2.96 14.55
N TYR A 78 2.37 2.03 13.71
CA TYR A 78 1.96 1.93 12.32
C TYR A 78 0.49 1.53 12.14
N SER A 79 -0.12 0.84 13.10
CA SER A 79 -1.55 0.49 13.03
C SER A 79 -2.45 1.72 12.88
N LEU A 80 -2.11 2.82 13.55
CA LEU A 80 -2.81 4.10 13.44
C LEU A 80 -2.61 4.73 12.06
N ALA A 81 -1.38 4.69 11.56
CA ALA A 81 -1.03 5.21 10.24
C ALA A 81 -1.73 4.42 9.12
N TRP A 82 -1.75 3.09 9.20
CA TRP A 82 -2.47 2.23 8.27
C TRP A 82 -3.98 2.48 8.31
N GLY A 83 -4.57 2.59 9.50
CA GLY A 83 -6.00 2.88 9.65
C GLY A 83 -6.39 4.22 9.02
N LEU A 84 -5.64 5.28 9.31
CA LEU A 84 -5.87 6.60 8.74
C LEU A 84 -5.64 6.61 7.21
N GLY A 85 -4.55 5.97 6.75
CA GLY A 85 -4.22 5.84 5.33
C GLY A 85 -5.32 5.13 4.54
N MET A 86 -5.84 4.01 5.05
CA MET A 86 -6.97 3.30 4.42
C MET A 86 -8.22 4.17 4.37
N GLY A 87 -8.50 4.93 5.42
CA GLY A 87 -9.63 5.87 5.47
C GLY A 87 -9.51 6.98 4.41
N ILE A 88 -8.34 7.59 4.28
CA ILE A 88 -8.06 8.63 3.28
C ILE A 88 -8.20 8.06 1.86
N THR A 89 -7.56 6.92 1.59
CA THR A 89 -7.66 6.24 0.29
C THR A 89 -9.10 5.90 -0.06
N ALA A 90 -9.92 5.45 0.89
CA ALA A 90 -11.33 5.17 0.65
C ALA A 90 -12.14 6.44 0.30
N VAL A 91 -11.89 7.55 0.98
CA VAL A 91 -12.56 8.83 0.68
C VAL A 91 -12.13 9.35 -0.69
N VAL A 92 -10.84 9.31 -1.01
CA VAL A 92 -10.31 9.73 -2.31
C VAL A 92 -10.88 8.83 -3.42
N ALA A 93 -10.85 7.50 -3.25
CA ALA A 93 -11.40 6.56 -4.21
C ALA A 93 -12.90 6.81 -4.47
N ARG A 94 -13.69 7.11 -3.43
CA ARG A 94 -15.10 7.46 -3.57
C ARG A 94 -15.29 8.74 -4.41
N ARG A 95 -14.54 9.81 -4.11
CA ARG A 95 -14.59 11.07 -4.89
C ARG A 95 -14.15 10.90 -6.34
N THR A 96 -13.12 10.08 -6.57
CA THR A 96 -12.68 9.71 -7.92
C THR A 96 -13.78 8.95 -8.67
N GLY A 97 -14.49 8.04 -8.00
CA GLY A 97 -15.66 7.34 -8.54
C GLY A 97 -16.84 8.28 -8.87
N GLU A 98 -17.06 9.31 -8.05
CA GLU A 98 -18.08 10.36 -8.27
C GLU A 98 -17.73 11.32 -9.42
N LYS A 99 -16.57 11.16 -10.07
CA LYS A 99 -16.05 12.09 -11.10
C LYS A 99 -15.85 13.52 -10.58
N ASP A 100 -15.55 13.67 -9.29
CA ASP A 100 -15.20 14.95 -8.67
C ASP A 100 -13.68 15.01 -8.37
N PRO A 101 -12.85 15.38 -9.35
CA PRO A 101 -11.40 15.49 -9.14
C PRO A 101 -11.03 16.61 -8.15
N GLY A 102 -11.86 17.65 -8.05
CA GLY A 102 -11.66 18.73 -7.08
C GLY A 102 -11.88 18.27 -5.65
N GLY A 103 -12.95 17.49 -5.41
CA GLY A 103 -13.20 16.84 -4.14
C GLY A 103 -12.14 15.81 -3.78
N ALA A 104 -11.67 15.01 -4.75
CA ALA A 104 -10.61 14.04 -4.54
C ALA A 104 -9.29 14.72 -4.14
N SER A 105 -8.89 15.79 -4.83
CA SER A 105 -7.68 16.56 -4.52
C SER A 105 -7.75 17.21 -3.13
N ARG A 106 -8.89 17.82 -2.76
CA ARG A 106 -9.09 18.37 -1.41
C ARG A 106 -9.00 17.30 -0.33
N ALA A 107 -9.65 16.16 -0.54
CA ALA A 107 -9.61 15.04 0.41
C ALA A 107 -8.19 14.48 0.56
N ALA A 108 -7.44 14.35 -0.54
CA ALA A 108 -6.05 13.91 -0.52
C ALA A 108 -5.16 14.89 0.25
N MET A 109 -5.30 16.20 -0.01
CA MET A 109 -4.52 17.23 0.70
C MET A 109 -4.85 17.27 2.20
N GLN A 110 -6.14 17.23 2.55
CA GLN A 110 -6.58 17.18 3.96
C GLN A 110 -6.08 15.91 4.64
N GLY A 111 -6.15 14.77 3.96
CA GLY A 111 -5.62 13.51 4.45
C GLY A 111 -4.11 13.58 4.70
N LEU A 112 -3.35 14.13 3.76
CA LEU A 112 -1.91 14.31 3.91
C LEU A 112 -1.57 15.21 5.11
N LEU A 113 -2.26 16.33 5.27
CA LEU A 113 -2.08 17.22 6.42
C LEU A 113 -2.40 16.51 7.75
N LEU A 114 -3.45 15.69 7.79
CA LEU A 114 -3.80 14.88 8.96
C LEU A 114 -2.72 13.85 9.29
N ILE A 115 -2.16 13.15 8.29
CA ILE A 115 -1.08 12.18 8.48
C ILE A 115 0.17 12.89 9.02
N ILE A 116 0.56 14.03 8.44
CA ILE A 116 1.73 14.80 8.90
C ILE A 116 1.52 15.28 10.33
N PHE A 117 0.34 15.82 10.65
CA PHE A 117 0.01 16.27 12.00
C PHE A 117 0.08 15.12 13.01
N LEU A 118 -0.51 13.96 12.67
CA LEU A 118 -0.44 12.76 13.50
C LEU A 118 1.00 12.28 13.67
N GLY A 119 1.80 12.30 12.60
CA GLY A 119 3.21 11.95 12.64
C GLY A 119 4.01 12.84 13.59
N VAL A 120 3.81 14.16 13.54
CA VAL A 120 4.46 15.12 14.46
C VAL A 120 3.97 14.95 15.90
N LEU A 121 2.72 14.55 16.10
CA LEU A 121 2.17 14.30 17.43
C LEU A 121 2.74 13.03 18.09
N ILE A 122 3.04 12.01 17.27
CA ILE A 122 3.58 10.73 17.73
C ILE A 122 5.10 10.77 17.91
N ALA A 123 5.81 11.54 17.06
CA ALA A 123 7.27 11.71 17.10
C ALA A 123 7.75 12.48 18.33
#